data_AF-A0A1G8RLU5-F1
#
_entry.id   AF-A0A1G8RLU5-F1
#
_cell.length_a   1.000
_cell.length_b   1.000
_cell.length_c   1.000
_cell.angle_alpha   90.00
_cell.angle_beta   90.00
_cell.angle_gamma   90.00
#
_symmetry.space_group_name_H-M   'P 1'
#
loop_
_entity.id
_entity.type
_entity.pdbx_description
1 polymer ?
#
loop_
_entity_poly.entity_id
_entity_poly.type
_entity_poly.pdbx_seq_one_letter_code
_entity_poly.pdbx_strand_id
1 'polypeptide(L)'
;LLQRKRSKPTIPPRSNAGYWEDGHPRNDAVQALKYGELSQWKKDNNYHQRSLSETAMYRYKQLISPKLSLRDYDAQVGEALAGVKAMNKVIRLGMPVRQVVN
;
A
#
# COMPACT_ATOMS: atom_id res chain seq x y z
N LEU A 1 -19.01 -10.31 0.45
CA LEU A 1 -18.32 -9.42 1.42
C LEU A 1 -17.82 -8.12 0.78
N LEU A 2 -16.95 -8.18 -0.25
CA LEU A 2 -16.35 -6.99 -0.88
C LEU A 2 -17.37 -6.06 -1.55
N GLN A 3 -18.33 -6.62 -2.28
CA GLN A 3 -19.44 -5.85 -2.88
C GLN A 3 -20.25 -5.08 -1.82
N ARG A 4 -20.53 -5.68 -0.66
CA ARG A 4 -21.22 -5.00 0.46
C ARG A 4 -20.43 -3.81 0.99
N LYS A 5 -19.09 -3.87 0.94
CA LYS A 5 -18.18 -2.79 1.34
C LYS A 5 -17.83 -1.83 0.19
N ARG A 6 -18.47 -1.97 -0.98
CA ARG A 6 -18.17 -1.20 -2.20
C ARG A 6 -16.67 -1.20 -2.55
N SER A 7 -15.99 -2.30 -2.28
CA SER A 7 -14.54 -2.44 -2.52
C SER A 7 -14.29 -3.28 -3.76
N LYS A 8 -13.41 -2.81 -4.67
CA LYS A 8 -12.93 -3.59 -5.82
C LYS A 8 -11.82 -4.54 -5.36
N PRO A 9 -11.85 -5.83 -5.71
CA PRO A 9 -10.72 -6.72 -5.47
C PRO A 9 -9.55 -6.36 -6.39
N THR A 10 -8.46 -5.88 -5.81
CA THR A 10 -7.22 -5.58 -6.56
C THR A 10 -6.17 -6.66 -6.30
N ILE A 11 -6.38 -7.84 -6.89
CA ILE A 11 -5.48 -8.99 -6.75
C ILE A 11 -4.94 -9.36 -8.13
N PRO A 12 -3.63 -9.23 -8.40
CA PRO A 12 -3.07 -9.55 -9.69
C PRO A 12 -3.12 -11.07 -9.93
N PRO A 13 -3.49 -11.51 -11.13
CA PRO A 13 -3.52 -12.93 -11.47
C PRO A 13 -2.11 -13.53 -11.58
N ARG A 14 -2.03 -14.87 -11.47
CA ARG A 14 -0.83 -15.65 -11.80
C ARG A 14 -0.65 -15.71 -13.32
N SER A 15 0.58 -15.97 -13.78
CA SER A 15 0.91 -16.00 -15.22
C SER A 15 0.06 -16.98 -16.05
N ASN A 16 -0.37 -18.09 -15.45
CA ASN A 16 -1.21 -19.10 -16.07
C ASN A 16 -2.71 -18.90 -15.82
N ALA A 17 -3.14 -17.72 -15.38
CA ALA A 17 -4.54 -17.48 -15.06
C ALA A 17 -5.46 -17.64 -16.29
N GLY A 18 -6.48 -18.49 -16.15
CA GLY A 18 -7.64 -18.53 -17.03
C GLY A 18 -8.70 -17.52 -16.62
N TYR A 19 -9.58 -17.21 -17.57
CA TYR A 19 -10.82 -16.48 -17.32
C TYR A 19 -11.75 -17.30 -16.42
N TRP A 20 -12.57 -16.61 -15.64
CA TRP A 20 -13.73 -17.18 -14.96
C TRP A 20 -14.99 -16.92 -15.79
N GLU A 21 -16.16 -17.28 -15.23
CA GLU A 21 -17.48 -16.95 -15.79
C GLU A 21 -17.57 -15.50 -16.29
N ASP A 22 -18.38 -15.32 -17.33
CA ASP A 22 -18.54 -14.03 -17.99
C ASP A 22 -19.06 -12.98 -17.01
N GLY A 23 -18.48 -11.78 -17.10
CA GLY A 23 -18.78 -10.66 -16.20
C GLY A 23 -18.06 -10.72 -14.84
N HIS A 24 -17.27 -11.75 -14.54
CA HIS A 24 -16.54 -11.80 -13.27
C HIS A 24 -15.48 -10.68 -13.17
N PRO A 25 -15.45 -9.86 -12.09
CA PRO A 25 -14.54 -8.69 -11.99
C PRO A 25 -13.04 -8.99 -12.10
N ARG A 26 -12.64 -10.25 -11.84
CA ARG A 26 -11.26 -10.73 -12.03
C ARG A 26 -10.81 -10.74 -13.50
N ASN A 27 -11.75 -10.90 -14.44
CA ASN A 27 -11.43 -11.09 -15.85
C ASN A 27 -10.75 -9.87 -16.47
N ASP A 28 -11.03 -8.66 -15.98
CA ASP A 28 -10.32 -7.41 -16.31
C ASP A 28 -8.79 -7.53 -16.09
N ALA A 29 -8.40 -8.03 -14.92
CA ALA A 29 -6.98 -8.23 -14.58
C ALA A 29 -6.34 -9.36 -15.41
N VAL A 30 -7.10 -10.42 -15.70
CA VAL A 30 -6.65 -11.56 -16.53
C VAL A 30 -6.46 -11.13 -17.98
N GLN A 31 -7.34 -10.27 -18.49
CA GLN A 31 -7.25 -9.69 -19.82
C GLN A 31 -6.00 -8.83 -19.93
N ALA A 32 -5.78 -7.90 -18.99
CA ALA A 32 -4.56 -7.09 -18.94
C ALA A 32 -3.29 -7.96 -18.84
N LEU A 33 -3.31 -9.07 -18.09
CA LEU A 33 -2.21 -10.02 -18.07
C LEU A 33 -1.94 -10.64 -19.45
N LYS A 34 -2.99 -11.11 -20.15
CA LYS A 34 -2.85 -11.75 -21.46
C LYS A 34 -2.37 -10.79 -22.55
N TYR A 35 -2.69 -9.49 -22.43
CA TYR A 35 -2.19 -8.45 -23.33
C TYR A 35 -0.84 -7.84 -22.93
N GLY A 36 -0.24 -8.28 -21.81
CA GLY A 36 1.03 -7.72 -21.33
C GLY A 36 0.90 -6.36 -20.63
N GLU A 37 -0.31 -5.90 -20.35
CA GLU A 37 -0.63 -4.59 -19.79
C GLU A 37 -0.82 -4.61 -18.26
N LEU A 38 -0.48 -5.72 -17.60
CA LEU A 38 -0.68 -5.90 -16.16
C LEU A 38 -0.02 -4.80 -15.31
N SER A 39 1.11 -4.23 -15.78
CA SER A 39 1.78 -3.11 -15.12
C SER A 39 0.91 -1.86 -15.08
N GLN A 40 0.25 -1.53 -16.20
CA GLN A 40 -0.65 -0.40 -16.29
C GLN A 40 -1.91 -0.65 -15.45
N TRP A 41 -2.50 -1.84 -15.57
CA TRP A 41 -3.64 -2.25 -14.75
C TRP A 41 -3.37 -2.09 -13.24
N LYS A 42 -2.16 -2.44 -12.76
CA LYS A 42 -1.78 -2.25 -11.35
C LYS A 42 -1.77 -0.78 -10.93
N LYS A 43 -1.35 0.14 -11.81
CA LYS A 43 -1.35 1.58 -11.54
C LYS A 43 -2.78 2.11 -11.48
N ASP A 44 -3.58 1.79 -12.50
CA ASP A 44 -4.96 2.28 -12.63
C ASP A 44 -5.86 1.79 -11.48
N ASN A 45 -5.55 0.61 -10.94
CA ASN A 45 -6.30 0.01 -9.84
C ASN A 45 -5.69 0.22 -8.45
N ASN A 46 -4.66 1.09 -8.31
CA ASN A 46 -3.99 1.37 -7.04
C ASN A 46 -3.52 0.10 -6.30
N TYR A 47 -2.93 -0.86 -7.01
CA TYR A 47 -2.55 -2.16 -6.43
C TYR A 47 -1.55 -2.05 -5.27
N HIS A 48 -0.60 -1.12 -5.36
CA HIS A 48 0.56 -1.05 -4.45
C HIS A 48 0.27 -0.46 -3.05
N GLN A 49 -0.99 -0.17 -2.73
CA GLN A 49 -1.37 0.43 -1.44
C GLN A 49 -0.95 -0.43 -0.25
N ARG A 50 -1.11 -1.76 -0.35
CA ARG A 50 -0.69 -2.68 0.72
C ARG A 50 0.82 -2.60 0.97
N SER A 51 1.62 -2.72 -0.08
CA SER A 51 3.08 -2.66 0.04
C SER A 51 3.58 -1.31 0.58
N LEU A 52 2.90 -0.21 0.27
CA LEU A 52 3.21 1.11 0.82
C LEU A 52 2.94 1.16 2.32
N SER A 53 1.76 0.70 2.76
CA SER A 53 1.39 0.65 4.18
C SER A 53 2.30 -0.29 4.99
N GLU A 54 2.62 -1.46 4.44
CA GLU A 54 3.56 -2.41 5.07
C GLU A 54 4.96 -1.80 5.21
N THR A 55 5.45 -1.11 4.18
CA THR A 55 6.74 -0.41 4.23
C THR A 55 6.72 0.73 5.24
N ALA A 56 5.64 1.51 5.31
CA ALA A 56 5.49 2.59 6.28
C ALA A 56 5.49 2.05 7.72
N MET A 57 4.77 0.96 7.97
CA MET A 57 4.74 0.32 9.28
C MET A 57 6.07 -0.34 9.65
N TYR A 58 6.77 -0.94 8.68
CA TYR A 58 8.13 -1.45 8.90
C TYR A 58 9.06 -0.32 9.34
N ARG A 59 9.08 0.81 8.64
CA ARG A 59 9.88 1.99 9.01
C ARG A 59 9.51 2.52 10.38
N TYR A 60 8.23 2.63 10.69
CA TYR A 60 7.76 3.05 12.00
C TYR A 60 8.34 2.17 13.11
N LYS A 61 8.24 0.83 12.95
CA LYS A 61 8.74 -0.12 13.95
C LYS A 61 10.26 -0.09 14.11
N GLN A 62 10.99 0.15 13.02
CA GLN A 62 12.46 0.22 13.05
C GLN A 62 12.98 1.53 13.64
N LEU A 63 12.33 2.67 13.35
CA LEU A 63 12.82 3.99 13.73
C LEU A 63 12.28 4.48 15.08
N ILE A 64 11.03 4.12 15.40
CA ILE A 64 10.35 4.59 16.60
C ILE A 64 10.34 3.49 17.66
N SER A 65 9.53 2.45 17.46
CA SER A 65 9.47 1.30 18.36
C SER A 65 8.61 0.19 17.76
N PRO A 66 8.98 -1.09 17.97
CA PRO A 66 8.13 -2.22 17.59
C PRO A 66 6.87 -2.37 18.48
N LYS A 67 6.81 -1.69 19.62
CA LYS A 67 5.73 -1.80 20.62
C LYS A 67 5.35 -0.44 21.21
N LEU A 68 4.11 -0.30 21.67
CA LEU A 68 3.68 0.84 22.47
C LEU A 68 4.05 0.59 23.94
N SER A 69 4.61 1.60 24.58
CA SER A 69 5.15 1.52 25.95
C SER A 69 4.11 1.91 27.00
N LEU A 70 3.17 2.78 26.63
CA LEU A 70 2.14 3.28 27.54
C LEU A 70 1.03 2.24 27.74
N ARG A 71 0.40 2.23 28.92
CA ARG A 71 -0.60 1.22 29.33
C ARG A 71 -2.04 1.74 29.34
N ASP A 72 -2.22 3.01 29.01
CA ASP A 72 -3.51 3.64 28.80
C ASP A 72 -3.80 3.77 27.29
N TYR A 73 -5.06 3.59 26.88
CA TYR A 73 -5.42 3.57 25.46
C TYR A 73 -5.20 4.93 24.78
N ASP A 74 -5.66 6.02 25.39
CA ASP A 74 -5.50 7.36 24.81
C ASP A 74 -4.03 7.77 24.78
N ALA A 75 -3.27 7.38 25.81
CA ALA A 75 -1.82 7.52 25.83
C ALA A 75 -1.13 6.74 24.70
N GLN A 76 -1.55 5.51 24.42
CA GLN A 76 -1.05 4.70 23.29
C GLN A 76 -1.35 5.34 21.94
N VAL A 77 -2.55 5.92 21.76
CA VAL A 77 -2.91 6.68 20.57
C VAL A 77 -1.98 7.89 20.43
N GLY A 78 -1.75 8.63 21.51
CA GLY A 78 -0.82 9.75 21.56
C GLY A 78 0.62 9.36 21.19
N GLU A 79 1.13 8.25 21.74
CA GLU A 79 2.44 7.68 21.44
C GLU A 79 2.57 7.37 19.94
N ALA A 80 1.56 6.72 19.35
CA ALA A 80 1.54 6.40 17.92
C ALA A 80 1.55 7.67 17.04
N LEU A 81 0.71 8.65 17.37
CA LEU A 81 0.62 9.91 16.63
C LEU A 81 1.92 10.72 16.71
N ALA A 82 2.54 10.78 17.89
CA ALA A 82 3.83 11.43 18.08
C ALA A 82 4.92 10.74 17.24
N GLY A 83 4.97 9.40 17.24
CA GLY A 83 5.90 8.62 16.43
C GLY A 83 5.74 8.87 14.93
N VAL A 84 4.50 8.89 14.42
CA VAL A 84 4.22 9.22 13.01
C VAL A 84 4.67 10.64 12.67
N LYS A 85 4.41 11.61 13.55
CA LYS A 85 4.80 13.01 13.34
C LYS A 85 6.33 13.18 13.31
N ALA A 86 7.04 12.50 14.21
CA ALA A 86 8.50 12.49 14.23
C ALA A 86 9.07 11.85 12.95
N MET A 87 8.58 10.67 12.58
CA MET A 87 8.99 9.96 11.37
C MET A 87 8.77 10.80 10.11
N ASN A 88 7.60 11.42 9.95
CA ASN A 88 7.30 12.28 8.81
C ASN A 88 8.24 13.51 8.74
N LYS A 89 8.59 14.10 9.88
CA LYS A 89 9.55 15.21 9.95
C LYS A 89 10.94 14.77 9.49
N VAL A 90 11.43 13.63 9.97
CA VAL A 90 12.74 13.08 9.59
C VAL A 90 12.78 12.72 8.11
N ILE A 91 11.78 12.02 7.58
CA ILE A 91 11.71 11.65 6.16
C ILE A 91 11.76 12.89 5.27
N ARG A 92 11.02 13.96 5.62
CA ARG A 92 11.04 15.20 4.85
C ARG A 92 12.39 15.89 4.87
N LEU A 93 13.09 15.87 6.00
CA LEU A 93 14.41 16.50 6.13
C LEU A 93 15.52 15.69 5.45
N GLY A 94 15.41 14.36 5.44
CA GLY A 94 16.40 13.46 4.85
C GLY A 94 16.18 13.15 3.37
N MET A 95 15.12 13.67 2.74
CA MET A 95 14.84 13.41 1.33
C MET A 95 15.78 14.25 0.44
N PRO A 96 16.66 13.63 -0.36
CA PRO A 96 17.54 14.37 -1.25
C PRO A 96 16.74 15.06 -2.34
N VAL A 97 17.08 16.32 -2.63
CA VAL A 97 16.53 17.06 -3.76
C VAL A 97 17.42 16.80 -4.97
N ARG A 98 16.89 16.08 -5.97
CA ARG A 98 17.58 15.93 -7.24
C ARG A 98 17.47 17.24 -8.01
N GLN A 99 18.61 17.86 -8.29
CA GLN A 99 18.71 19.00 -9.20
C GLN A 99 19.13 18.50 -10.58
N VAL A 100 18.47 18.98 -11.63
CA VAL A 100 18.95 18.80 -13.00
C VAL A 100 20.03 19.86 -13.21
N VAL A 101 21.25 19.42 -13.44
CA VAL A 101 22.37 20.31 -13.78
C VAL A 101 22.30 20.54 -15.30
N ASN A 102 22.25 21.80 -15.71
CA ASN A 102 22.31 22.23 -17.11
C ASN A 102 23.74 22.18 -17.65
#